data_AF-K1QJM0-F1
#
_entry.id   AF-K1QJM0-F1
#
_cell.length_a   1.000
_cell.length_b   1.000
_cell.length_c   1.000
_cell.angle_alpha   90.00
_cell.angle_beta   90.00
_cell.angle_gamma   90.00
#
_symmetry.space_group_name_H-M   'P 1'
#
loop_
_entity.id
_entity.type
_entity.pdbx_description
1 polymer ?
#
loop_
_entity_poly.entity_id
_entity_poly.type
_entity_poly.pdbx_seq_one_letter_code
_entity_poly.pdbx_strand_id
1 'polypeptide(L)'
;MESESDLNISNKQRFAELLVRKLQENNIEAIQSECDGDLLIGQTAVNKADDHTVVVYGEDTDLLNLLCHYAKEGRQIFFTDKQTSMKNHRVWDISKAKSVLGSDSCRQLLFIHALTGCDTASRLHGIGKPAALKKIMTDIYLKSQGAVFLQENSSKEDIIKAGEEALVNLCGGVLLEGLDILRWRKFTTKTMSSKRNAVVQVQPLPPTSDAAVFIQCEFITVSVLERQISGRS
;
A
#
# COMPACT_ATOMS: atom_id res chain seq x y z
N MET A 1 8.12 1.69 -38.20
CA MET A 1 9.25 2.15 -37.35
C MET A 1 8.81 1.91 -35.93
N GLU A 2 9.27 0.83 -35.30
CA GLU A 2 9.08 0.67 -33.85
C GLU A 2 9.82 1.78 -33.12
N SER A 3 9.19 2.38 -32.12
CA SER A 3 9.80 3.46 -31.36
C SER A 3 10.91 2.90 -30.45
N GLU A 4 11.94 3.70 -30.15
CA GLU A 4 13.07 3.30 -29.30
C GLU A 4 12.62 2.86 -27.89
N SER A 5 11.46 3.37 -27.41
CA SER A 5 10.80 2.92 -26.19
C SER A 5 10.27 1.49 -26.26
N ASP A 6 9.72 1.08 -27.41
CA ASP A 6 9.15 -0.27 -27.57
C ASP A 6 10.25 -1.33 -27.61
N LEU A 7 11.39 -1.01 -28.24
CA LEU A 7 12.57 -1.88 -28.28
C LEU A 7 13.14 -2.16 -26.87
N ASN A 8 13.18 -1.14 -26.00
CA ASN A 8 13.69 -1.29 -24.64
C ASN A 8 12.77 -2.20 -23.79
N ILE A 9 11.45 -2.08 -23.95
CA ILE A 9 10.48 -2.95 -23.27
C ILE A 9 10.68 -4.40 -23.71
N SER A 10 10.78 -4.64 -25.01
CA SER A 10 11.00 -5.99 -25.56
C SER A 10 12.31 -6.63 -25.06
N ASN A 11 13.39 -5.84 -24.97
CA ASN A 11 14.68 -6.32 -24.47
C ASN A 11 14.64 -6.67 -22.98
N LYS A 12 13.96 -5.88 -22.15
CA LYS A 12 13.76 -6.17 -20.73
C LYS A 12 12.97 -7.47 -20.54
N GLN A 13 11.90 -7.65 -21.32
CA GLN A 13 11.08 -8.86 -21.28
C GLN A 13 11.90 -10.10 -21.66
N ARG A 14 12.64 -10.04 -22.78
CA ARG A 14 13.53 -11.12 -23.22
C ARG A 14 14.59 -11.47 -22.19
N PHE A 15 15.16 -10.46 -21.54
CA PHE A 15 16.14 -10.69 -20.47
C PHE A 15 15.50 -11.42 -19.29
N ALA A 16 14.30 -11.01 -18.85
CA ALA A 16 13.58 -11.70 -17.78
C ALA A 16 13.30 -13.17 -18.15
N GLU A 17 12.80 -13.44 -19.36
CA GLU A 17 12.55 -14.79 -19.85
C GLU A 17 13.82 -15.66 -19.89
N LEU A 18 14.94 -15.10 -20.36
CA LEU A 18 16.23 -15.78 -20.37
C LEU A 18 16.71 -16.10 -18.95
N LEU A 19 16.54 -15.16 -18.01
CA LEU A 19 16.92 -15.35 -16.62
C LEU A 19 16.07 -16.45 -15.95
N VAL A 20 14.74 -16.42 -16.14
CA VAL A 20 13.83 -17.48 -15.66
C VAL A 20 14.27 -18.84 -16.17
N ARG A 21 14.49 -18.96 -17.49
CA ARG A 21 14.95 -20.22 -18.08
C ARG A 21 16.28 -20.67 -17.48
N LYS A 22 17.22 -19.73 -17.29
CA LYS A 22 18.53 -20.07 -16.74
C LYS A 22 18.46 -20.55 -15.29
N LEU A 23 17.59 -19.96 -14.49
CA LEU A 23 17.35 -20.40 -13.10
C LEU A 23 16.73 -21.79 -13.08
N GLN A 24 15.73 -22.04 -13.92
CA GLN A 24 15.07 -23.35 -14.04
C GLN A 24 16.04 -24.44 -14.53
N GLU A 25 16.93 -24.14 -15.49
CA GLU A 25 18.03 -25.02 -15.92
C GLU A 25 18.97 -25.43 -14.76
N ASN A 26 19.06 -24.59 -13.72
CA ASN A 26 19.84 -24.85 -12.50
C ASN A 26 18.98 -25.38 -11.34
N ASN A 27 17.77 -25.88 -11.62
CA ASN A 27 16.80 -26.38 -10.64
C ASN A 27 16.36 -25.34 -9.60
N ILE A 28 16.42 -24.06 -9.95
CA ILE A 28 15.86 -22.96 -9.15
C ILE A 28 14.49 -22.64 -9.72
N GLU A 29 13.45 -22.78 -8.90
CA GLU A 29 12.11 -22.37 -9.27
C GLU A 29 12.08 -20.85 -9.47
N ALA A 30 11.63 -20.43 -10.65
CA ALA A 30 11.49 -19.03 -11.02
C ALA A 30 10.10 -18.81 -11.60
N ILE A 31 9.41 -17.80 -11.07
CA ILE A 31 8.04 -17.42 -11.42
C ILE A 31 8.10 -15.96 -11.89
N GLN A 32 7.43 -15.65 -12.99
CA GLN A 32 7.36 -14.29 -13.55
C GLN A 32 5.98 -13.69 -13.27
N SER A 33 5.95 -12.48 -12.72
CA SER A 33 4.71 -11.69 -12.56
C SER A 33 4.35 -11.00 -13.87
N GLU A 34 3.05 -10.85 -14.14
CA GLU A 34 2.52 -10.06 -15.26
C GLU A 34 2.53 -8.54 -14.96
N CYS A 35 2.53 -8.15 -13.69
CA CYS A 35 2.50 -6.77 -13.23
C CYS A 35 3.53 -6.57 -12.11
N ASP A 36 3.13 -5.96 -11.00
CA ASP A 36 3.99 -5.82 -9.83
C ASP A 36 4.32 -7.20 -9.22
N GLY A 37 5.56 -7.34 -8.76
CA GLY A 37 6.11 -8.59 -8.23
C GLY A 37 5.78 -8.83 -6.76
N ASP A 38 5.50 -7.77 -5.99
CA ASP A 38 5.49 -7.85 -4.54
C ASP A 38 4.34 -8.70 -4.01
N LEU A 39 3.15 -8.56 -4.60
CA LEU A 39 2.00 -9.37 -4.25
C LEU A 39 2.25 -10.86 -4.50
N LEU A 40 2.85 -11.20 -5.65
CA LEU A 40 3.17 -12.58 -6.01
C LEU A 40 4.23 -13.17 -5.07
N ILE A 41 5.23 -12.37 -4.68
CA ILE A 41 6.26 -12.76 -3.70
C ILE A 41 5.61 -13.02 -2.34
N GLY A 42 4.79 -12.09 -1.84
CA GLY A 42 4.10 -12.21 -0.56
C GLY A 42 3.20 -13.45 -0.51
N GLN A 43 2.43 -13.70 -1.56
CA GLN A 43 1.57 -14.89 -1.66
C GLN A 43 2.37 -16.19 -1.70
N THR A 44 3.39 -16.23 -2.55
CA THR A 44 4.26 -17.42 -2.66
C THR A 44 4.90 -17.73 -1.31
N ALA A 45 5.34 -16.70 -0.59
CA ALA A 45 5.90 -16.85 0.75
C ALA A 45 4.88 -17.42 1.75
N VAL A 46 3.66 -16.86 1.79
CA VAL A 46 2.61 -17.32 2.70
C VAL A 46 2.16 -18.75 2.37
N ASN A 47 2.02 -19.11 1.10
CA ASN A 47 1.66 -20.45 0.68
C ASN A 47 2.76 -21.46 1.02
N LYS A 48 4.03 -21.15 0.73
CA LYS A 48 5.15 -22.05 1.08
C LYS A 48 5.36 -22.18 2.58
N ALA A 49 4.96 -21.17 3.36
CA ALA A 49 5.02 -21.22 4.81
C ALA A 49 4.06 -22.24 5.42
N ASP A 50 3.13 -22.80 4.61
CA ASP A 50 2.28 -23.87 5.07
C ASP A 50 3.06 -25.15 5.39
N ASP A 51 4.15 -25.41 4.64
CA ASP A 51 4.96 -26.63 4.75
C ASP A 51 6.42 -26.37 5.15
N HIS A 52 6.89 -25.12 5.02
CA HIS A 52 8.30 -24.77 5.19
C HIS A 52 8.50 -23.55 6.10
N THR A 53 9.71 -23.40 6.63
CA THR A 53 10.17 -22.10 7.13
C THR A 53 10.59 -21.25 5.94
N VAL A 54 10.04 -20.04 5.83
CA VAL A 54 10.24 -19.17 4.65
C VAL A 54 11.03 -17.94 5.04
N VAL A 55 12.03 -17.60 4.22
CA VAL A 55 12.77 -16.33 4.29
C VAL A 55 12.54 -15.57 2.99
N VAL A 56 11.98 -14.38 3.10
CA VAL A 56 11.73 -13.47 1.99
C VAL A 56 12.83 -12.42 1.96
N TYR A 57 13.49 -12.29 0.81
CA TYR A 57 14.51 -11.29 0.57
C TYR A 57 13.93 -10.16 -0.28
N GLY A 58 14.00 -8.93 0.22
CA GLY A 58 13.53 -7.75 -0.51
C GLY A 58 13.93 -6.45 0.18
N GLU A 59 14.05 -5.39 -0.59
CA GLU A 59 14.33 -4.04 -0.07
C GLU A 59 13.05 -3.23 0.14
N ASP A 60 11.94 -3.65 -0.49
CA ASP A 60 10.69 -2.94 -0.42
C ASP A 60 9.98 -3.11 0.93
N THR A 61 9.49 -2.01 1.47
CA THR A 61 8.64 -1.99 2.66
C THR A 61 7.25 -2.53 2.41
N ASP A 62 6.79 -2.53 1.16
CA ASP A 62 5.46 -2.99 0.78
C ASP A 62 5.37 -4.53 0.85
N LEU A 63 6.48 -5.24 0.63
CA LEU A 63 6.61 -6.66 0.99
C LEU A 63 6.34 -6.91 2.48
N LEU A 64 6.89 -6.09 3.38
CA LEU A 64 6.64 -6.23 4.82
C LEU A 64 5.15 -6.01 5.15
N ASN A 65 4.51 -5.03 4.51
CA ASN A 65 3.07 -4.76 4.68
C ASN A 65 2.23 -5.95 4.19
N LEU A 66 2.54 -6.50 3.02
CA LEU A 66 1.87 -7.66 2.42
C LEU A 66 2.03 -8.91 3.30
N LEU A 67 3.25 -9.20 3.77
CA LEU A 67 3.50 -10.33 4.65
C LEU A 67 2.77 -10.19 5.99
N CYS A 68 2.80 -9.00 6.60
CA CYS A 68 2.04 -8.75 7.83
C CYS A 68 0.53 -8.91 7.62
N HIS A 69 0.01 -8.52 6.46
CA HIS A 69 -1.39 -8.68 6.11
C HIS A 69 -1.76 -10.17 5.94
N TYR A 70 -1.10 -10.88 5.01
CA TYR A 70 -1.49 -12.23 4.58
C TYR A 70 -0.98 -13.39 5.45
N ALA A 71 0.08 -13.21 6.25
CA ALA A 71 0.65 -14.33 7.01
C ALA A 71 -0.37 -14.92 7.99
N LYS A 72 -0.55 -16.25 7.94
CA LYS A 72 -1.40 -16.99 8.87
C LYS A 72 -0.72 -17.08 10.24
N GLU A 73 -1.51 -17.18 11.31
CA GLU A 73 -0.97 -17.37 12.67
C GLU A 73 -0.19 -18.70 12.76
N GLY A 74 0.90 -18.70 13.53
CA GLY A 74 1.74 -19.88 13.76
C GLY A 74 2.69 -20.24 12.61
N ARG A 75 2.73 -19.48 11.51
CA ARG A 75 3.67 -19.70 10.40
C ARG A 75 5.00 -18.99 10.62
N GLN A 76 6.09 -19.66 10.23
CA GLN A 76 7.46 -19.15 10.38
C GLN A 76 7.91 -18.46 9.08
N ILE A 77 7.62 -17.16 9.00
CA ILE A 77 8.02 -16.31 7.89
C ILE A 77 8.96 -15.22 8.42
N PHE A 78 10.11 -15.10 7.76
CA PHE A 78 11.10 -14.06 8.04
C PHE A 78 11.25 -13.17 6.81
N PHE A 79 11.39 -11.87 7.04
CA PHE A 79 11.69 -10.89 5.99
C PHE A 79 13.03 -10.23 6.27
N THR A 80 13.86 -10.09 5.23
CA THR A 80 15.15 -9.44 5.38
C THR A 80 15.57 -8.67 4.14
N ASP A 81 16.31 -7.59 4.36
CA ASP A 81 16.95 -6.85 3.28
C ASP A 81 18.16 -7.60 2.74
N LYS A 82 18.56 -7.26 1.51
CA LYS A 82 19.72 -7.82 0.84
C LYS A 82 20.99 -7.04 1.19
N GLN A 83 21.25 -6.75 2.48
CA GLN A 83 22.54 -6.15 2.84
C GLN A 83 23.67 -7.18 2.83
N THR A 84 24.69 -6.87 2.05
CA THR A 84 25.95 -7.64 1.88
C THR A 84 26.90 -7.55 3.08
N SER A 85 26.63 -6.67 4.05
CA SER A 85 27.48 -6.47 5.23
C SER A 85 26.87 -7.15 6.47
N MET A 86 27.62 -8.09 7.06
CA MET A 86 27.20 -8.83 8.26
C MET A 86 26.96 -7.95 9.50
N LYS A 87 27.29 -6.65 9.48
CA LYS A 87 27.21 -5.79 10.66
C LYS A 87 25.81 -5.21 10.96
N ASN A 88 24.88 -5.19 10.01
CA ASN A 88 23.57 -4.54 10.18
C ASN A 88 22.40 -5.29 9.51
N HIS A 89 22.46 -6.63 9.46
CA HIS A 89 21.39 -7.41 8.85
C HIS A 89 20.12 -7.36 9.72
N ARG A 90 19.02 -6.80 9.17
CA ARG A 90 17.73 -6.71 9.86
C ARG A 90 16.82 -7.84 9.40
N VAL A 91 16.65 -8.83 10.26
CA VAL A 91 15.66 -9.89 10.08
C VAL A 91 14.40 -9.55 10.86
N TRP A 92 13.29 -9.51 10.16
CA TRP A 92 11.96 -9.29 10.70
C TRP A 92 11.25 -10.63 10.81
N ASP A 93 10.94 -11.04 12.03
CA ASP A 93 10.00 -12.14 12.29
C ASP A 93 8.58 -11.61 12.08
N ILE A 94 7.90 -12.11 11.05
CA ILE A 94 6.56 -11.64 10.68
C ILE A 94 5.53 -12.01 11.75
N SER A 95 5.66 -13.16 12.41
CA SER A 95 4.77 -13.56 13.50
C SER A 95 4.92 -12.60 14.68
N LYS A 96 6.16 -12.22 15.03
CA LYS A 96 6.43 -11.22 16.06
C LYS A 96 5.98 -9.81 15.64
N ALA A 97 6.15 -9.42 14.38
CA ALA A 97 5.67 -8.14 13.89
C ALA A 97 4.14 -8.05 14.02
N LYS A 98 3.42 -9.11 13.64
CA LYS A 98 1.96 -9.20 13.78
C LYS A 98 1.50 -9.14 15.23
N SER A 99 2.22 -9.79 16.15
CA SER A 99 1.85 -9.75 17.58
C SER A 99 2.04 -8.37 18.19
N VAL A 100 3.04 -7.60 17.75
CA VAL A 100 3.27 -6.21 18.20
C VAL A 100 2.27 -5.24 17.60
N LEU A 101 1.96 -5.37 16.30
CA LEU A 101 1.00 -4.52 15.60
C LEU A 101 -0.44 -4.80 16.00
N GLY A 102 -0.77 -6.06 16.26
CA GLY A 102 -2.14 -6.55 16.43
C GLY A 102 -2.78 -6.91 15.09
N SER A 103 -3.59 -7.98 15.11
CA SER A 103 -4.25 -8.53 13.91
C SER A 103 -5.10 -7.50 13.18
N ASP A 104 -5.87 -6.69 13.92
CA ASP A 104 -6.70 -5.63 13.33
C ASP A 104 -5.87 -4.57 12.61
N SER A 105 -4.74 -4.15 13.17
CA SER A 105 -3.87 -3.16 12.53
C SER A 105 -3.16 -3.72 11.32
N CYS A 106 -2.76 -4.99 11.34
CA CYS A 106 -2.18 -5.68 10.17
C CYS A 106 -3.17 -5.73 8.99
N ARG A 107 -4.47 -5.95 9.25
CA ARG A 107 -5.50 -5.89 8.21
C ARG A 107 -5.58 -4.52 7.54
N GLN A 108 -5.41 -3.46 8.32
CA GLN A 108 -5.48 -2.07 7.85
C GLN A 108 -4.24 -1.62 7.06
N LEU A 109 -3.15 -2.40 7.01
CA LEU A 109 -1.90 -1.99 6.34
C LEU A 109 -2.10 -1.72 4.83
N LEU A 110 -2.89 -2.55 4.14
CA LEU A 110 -3.18 -2.37 2.72
C LEU A 110 -4.02 -1.12 2.47
N PHE A 111 -5.02 -0.88 3.32
CA PHE A 111 -5.79 0.36 3.31
C PHE A 111 -4.90 1.60 3.51
N ILE A 112 -3.98 1.58 4.47
CA ILE A 112 -3.04 2.70 4.71
C ILE A 112 -2.10 2.90 3.53
N HIS A 113 -1.58 1.81 2.97
CA HIS A 113 -0.68 1.84 1.81
C HIS A 113 -1.39 2.51 0.62
N ALA A 114 -2.61 2.09 0.29
CA ALA A 114 -3.42 2.71 -0.76
C ALA A 114 -3.73 4.20 -0.45
N LEU A 115 -4.03 4.54 0.81
CA LEU A 115 -4.44 5.89 1.22
C LEU A 115 -3.30 6.92 1.27
N THR A 116 -2.09 6.48 1.63
CA THR A 116 -0.94 7.38 1.83
C THR A 116 0.03 7.43 0.67
N GLY A 117 -0.29 6.74 -0.42
CA GLY A 117 0.51 6.67 -1.63
C GLY A 117 1.37 5.40 -1.68
N CYS A 118 1.32 4.76 -2.84
CA CYS A 118 2.20 3.69 -3.31
C CYS A 118 3.10 4.22 -4.44
N ASP A 119 3.90 3.36 -5.07
CA ASP A 119 4.78 3.75 -6.18
C ASP A 119 4.05 4.40 -7.37
N THR A 120 2.76 4.10 -7.56
CA THR A 120 1.93 4.65 -8.64
C THR A 120 1.08 5.86 -8.20
N ALA A 121 0.97 6.14 -6.90
CA ALA A 121 0.11 7.20 -6.37
C ALA A 121 0.88 8.18 -5.48
N SER A 122 0.75 9.48 -5.79
CA SER A 122 1.38 10.53 -4.98
C SER A 122 0.86 10.55 -3.55
N ARG A 123 1.78 10.59 -2.58
CA ARG A 123 1.44 10.77 -1.17
C ARG A 123 0.78 12.12 -0.89
N LEU A 124 -0.10 12.16 0.11
CA LEU A 124 -0.61 13.40 0.67
C LEU A 124 0.53 14.22 1.29
N HIS A 125 0.62 15.49 0.92
CA HIS A 125 1.68 16.36 1.43
C HIS A 125 1.60 16.50 2.96
N GLY A 126 2.66 16.07 3.65
CA GLY A 126 2.74 16.13 5.11
C GLY A 126 2.09 14.96 5.85
N ILE A 127 1.52 13.98 5.14
CA ILE A 127 0.94 12.76 5.73
C ILE A 127 1.66 11.55 5.14
N GLY A 128 2.42 10.84 5.96
CA GLY A 128 3.14 9.61 5.56
C GLY A 128 2.56 8.35 6.21
N LYS A 129 2.98 7.17 5.70
CA LYS A 129 2.61 5.84 6.20
C LYS A 129 2.65 5.74 7.75
N PRO A 130 3.71 6.19 8.47
CA PRO A 130 3.73 6.10 9.93
C PRO A 130 2.68 6.97 10.65
N ALA A 131 2.38 8.16 10.13
CA ALA A 131 1.40 9.06 10.72
C ALA A 131 -0.02 8.53 10.55
N ALA A 132 -0.33 8.00 9.36
CA ALA A 132 -1.61 7.35 9.11
C ALA A 132 -1.79 6.07 9.91
N LEU A 133 -0.74 5.23 10.02
CA LEU A 133 -0.76 4.03 10.87
C LEU A 133 -1.05 4.38 12.32
N LYS A 134 -0.30 5.33 12.91
CA LYS A 134 -0.55 5.78 14.29
C LYS A 134 -1.99 6.25 14.48
N LYS A 135 -2.53 6.96 13.49
CA LYS A 135 -3.88 7.52 13.55
C LYS A 135 -4.96 6.44 13.48
N ILE A 136 -4.86 5.48 12.57
CA ILE A 136 -5.85 4.40 12.42
C ILE A 136 -5.86 3.41 13.60
N MET A 137 -4.74 3.31 14.32
CA MET A 137 -4.66 2.50 15.54
C MET A 137 -5.57 3.06 16.64
N THR A 138 -5.75 4.39 16.68
CA THR A 138 -6.52 5.08 17.72
C THR A 138 -7.90 5.56 17.27
N ASP A 139 -8.09 5.85 15.99
CA ASP A 139 -9.32 6.43 15.45
C ASP A 139 -10.26 5.33 14.95
N ILE A 140 -11.33 5.08 15.72
CA ILE A 140 -12.34 4.05 15.42
C ILE A 140 -13.06 4.34 14.11
N TYR A 141 -13.32 5.61 13.79
CA TYR A 141 -14.03 5.99 12.57
C TYR A 141 -13.16 5.79 11.34
N LEU A 142 -11.88 6.18 11.41
CA LEU A 142 -10.94 5.91 10.32
C LEU A 142 -10.76 4.40 10.11
N LYS A 143 -10.72 3.62 11.19
CA LYS A 143 -10.67 2.15 11.12
C LYS A 143 -11.93 1.55 10.49
N SER A 144 -13.11 2.13 10.75
CA SER A 144 -14.35 1.66 10.10
C SER A 144 -14.37 1.95 8.60
N GLN A 145 -13.75 3.06 8.14
CA GLN A 145 -13.61 3.32 6.69
C GLN A 145 -12.72 2.26 6.03
N GLY A 146 -11.60 1.91 6.68
CA GLY A 146 -10.76 0.83 6.19
C GLY A 146 -11.43 -0.55 6.25
N ALA A 147 -12.40 -0.77 7.15
CA ALA A 147 -13.19 -2.00 7.15
C ALA A 147 -14.11 -2.11 5.92
N VAL A 148 -14.69 -0.99 5.44
CA VAL A 148 -15.45 -0.96 4.17
C VAL A 148 -14.53 -1.29 2.99
N PHE A 149 -13.29 -0.79 3.02
CA PHE A 149 -12.32 -1.10 1.98
C PHE A 149 -12.02 -2.61 1.87
N LEU A 150 -11.85 -3.28 3.01
CA LEU A 150 -11.48 -4.70 3.11
C LEU A 150 -12.67 -5.67 2.93
N GLN A 151 -13.90 -5.15 2.85
CA GLN A 151 -15.09 -5.98 2.70
C GLN A 151 -15.26 -6.43 1.24
N GLU A 152 -15.43 -7.73 1.03
CA GLU A 152 -15.58 -8.32 -0.31
C GLU A 152 -16.83 -7.86 -1.05
N ASN A 153 -17.90 -7.55 -0.31
CA ASN A 153 -19.19 -7.16 -0.85
C ASN A 153 -19.36 -5.64 -0.98
N SER A 154 -18.35 -4.84 -0.66
CA SER A 154 -18.46 -3.38 -0.78
C SER A 154 -18.55 -2.97 -2.24
N SER A 155 -19.49 -2.07 -2.55
CA SER A 155 -19.59 -1.50 -3.88
C SER A 155 -18.40 -0.58 -4.16
N LYS A 156 -18.17 -0.28 -5.45
CA LYS A 156 -17.15 0.70 -5.85
C LYS A 156 -17.46 2.08 -5.23
N GLU A 157 -18.73 2.42 -5.16
CA GLU A 157 -19.25 3.66 -4.60
C GLU A 157 -18.99 3.73 -3.08
N ASP A 158 -19.18 2.63 -2.35
CA ASP A 158 -18.88 2.56 -0.92
C ASP A 158 -17.38 2.71 -0.64
N ILE A 159 -16.53 2.08 -1.45
CA ILE A 159 -15.06 2.21 -1.33
C ILE A 159 -14.62 3.65 -1.59
N ILE A 160 -15.15 4.29 -2.65
CA ILE A 160 -14.87 5.69 -2.98
C ILE A 160 -15.27 6.58 -1.81
N LYS A 161 -16.48 6.41 -1.29
CA LYS A 161 -17.00 7.20 -0.17
C LYS A 161 -16.18 7.01 1.11
N ALA A 162 -15.86 5.76 1.45
CA ALA A 162 -15.03 5.45 2.62
C ALA A 162 -13.61 6.03 2.47
N GLY A 163 -13.04 5.96 1.26
CA GLY A 163 -11.76 6.57 0.93
C GLY A 163 -11.79 8.10 1.08
N GLU A 164 -12.84 8.76 0.60
CA GLU A 164 -13.01 10.21 0.79
C GLU A 164 -13.10 10.59 2.27
N GLU A 165 -13.95 9.91 3.04
CA GLU A 165 -14.08 10.16 4.48
C GLU A 165 -12.76 9.91 5.23
N ALA A 166 -11.99 8.90 4.82
CA ALA A 166 -10.67 8.65 5.36
C ALA A 166 -9.67 9.76 5.04
N LEU A 167 -9.70 10.30 3.82
CA LEU A 167 -8.88 11.45 3.42
C LEU A 167 -9.25 12.72 4.19
N VAL A 168 -10.55 12.98 4.36
CA VAL A 168 -11.08 14.09 5.20
C VAL A 168 -10.53 13.96 6.62
N ASN A 169 -10.69 12.78 7.22
CA ASN A 169 -10.22 12.51 8.58
C ASN A 169 -8.70 12.68 8.68
N LEU A 170 -7.90 12.09 7.79
CA LEU A 170 -6.44 12.21 7.79
C LEU A 170 -5.97 13.66 7.63
N CYS A 171 -6.66 14.45 6.82
CA CYS A 171 -6.37 15.86 6.63
C CYS A 171 -6.81 16.74 7.81
N GLY A 172 -7.43 16.18 8.86
CA GLY A 172 -7.92 16.94 10.02
C GLY A 172 -9.24 17.67 9.74
N GLY A 173 -10.07 17.10 8.88
CA GLY A 173 -11.46 17.47 8.74
C GLY A 173 -12.34 16.86 9.82
N VAL A 174 -13.58 17.30 9.86
CA VAL A 174 -14.64 16.71 10.70
C VAL A 174 -15.46 15.70 9.90
N LEU A 175 -16.19 14.85 10.61
CA LEU A 175 -17.03 13.81 10.03
C LEU A 175 -18.03 14.40 9.02
N LEU A 176 -18.14 13.79 7.82
CA LEU A 176 -19.05 14.20 6.74
C LEU A 176 -18.82 15.64 6.23
N GLU A 177 -17.65 16.23 6.48
CA GLU A 177 -17.32 17.56 5.97
C GLU A 177 -17.18 17.56 4.44
N GLY A 178 -16.67 16.48 3.85
CA GLY A 178 -16.31 16.42 2.44
C GLY A 178 -15.00 17.15 2.14
N LEU A 179 -14.27 16.69 1.12
CA LEU A 179 -12.93 17.22 0.82
C LEU A 179 -12.95 18.67 0.37
N ASP A 180 -13.91 19.05 -0.48
CA ASP A 180 -13.97 20.40 -1.04
C ASP A 180 -14.25 21.46 0.03
N ILE A 181 -15.16 21.17 0.96
CA ILE A 181 -15.48 22.06 2.10
C ILE A 181 -14.29 22.15 3.04
N LEU A 182 -13.67 21.01 3.40
CA LEU A 182 -12.46 20.97 4.22
C LEU A 182 -11.34 21.80 3.59
N ARG A 183 -11.14 21.64 2.28
CA ARG A 183 -10.12 22.35 1.51
C ARG A 183 -10.39 23.85 1.53
N TRP A 184 -11.63 24.27 1.28
CA TRP A 184 -12.05 25.67 1.36
C TRP A 184 -11.86 26.27 2.76
N ARG A 185 -12.25 25.55 3.82
CA ARG A 185 -12.07 26.00 5.21
C ARG A 185 -10.59 26.19 5.55
N LYS A 186 -9.73 25.22 5.18
CA LYS A 186 -8.27 25.32 5.40
C LYS A 186 -7.64 26.45 4.59
N PHE A 187 -8.06 26.64 3.35
CA PHE A 187 -7.60 27.76 2.54
C PHE A 187 -7.97 29.09 3.19
N THR A 188 -9.23 29.27 3.57
CA THR A 188 -9.72 30.49 4.24
C THR A 188 -9.02 30.75 5.57
N THR A 189 -8.77 29.70 6.36
CA THR A 189 -8.02 29.84 7.63
C THR A 189 -6.59 30.34 7.38
N LYS A 190 -5.93 29.81 6.34
CA LYS A 190 -4.57 30.22 5.96
C LYS A 190 -4.53 31.64 5.42
N THR A 191 -5.50 32.06 4.59
CA THR A 191 -5.55 33.44 4.09
C THR A 191 -5.75 34.44 5.21
N MET A 192 -6.61 34.15 6.19
CA MET A 192 -6.88 35.02 7.34
C MET A 192 -5.70 35.12 8.31
N SER A 193 -4.93 34.04 8.47
CA SER A 193 -3.78 33.99 9.39
C SER A 193 -2.47 34.49 8.76
N SER A 194 -2.47 34.74 7.45
CA SER A 194 -1.28 35.13 6.70
C SER A 194 -1.01 36.62 6.82
N LYS A 195 0.28 37.02 6.83
CA LYS A 195 0.66 38.44 6.71
C LYS A 195 0.10 39.00 5.40
N ARG A 196 -0.26 40.30 5.38
CA ARG A 196 -0.67 40.99 4.14
C ARG A 196 0.35 40.68 3.03
N ASN A 197 -0.15 40.20 1.88
CA ASN A 197 0.60 39.82 0.67
C ASN A 197 1.41 38.51 0.71
N ALA A 198 1.23 37.64 1.71
CA ALA A 198 1.80 36.30 1.67
C ALA A 198 0.99 35.38 0.75
N VAL A 199 1.66 34.71 -0.19
CA VAL A 199 1.03 33.71 -1.09
C VAL A 199 0.71 32.44 -0.30
N VAL A 200 -0.55 32.02 -0.31
CA VAL A 200 -0.95 30.75 0.31
C VAL A 200 -0.42 29.59 -0.52
N GLN A 201 0.45 28.80 0.08
CA GLN A 201 0.93 27.56 -0.51
C GLN A 201 -0.22 26.55 -0.64
N VAL A 202 -0.42 26.03 -1.85
CA VAL A 202 -1.49 25.05 -2.17
C VAL A 202 -1.12 23.62 -1.77
N GLN A 203 0.17 23.28 -1.77
CA GLN A 203 0.66 21.93 -1.42
C GLN A 203 0.14 21.36 -0.09
N PRO A 204 -0.03 22.12 1.02
CA PRO A 204 -0.50 21.58 2.28
C PRO A 204 -2.02 21.71 2.44
N LEU A 205 -2.76 21.91 1.34
CA LEU A 205 -4.21 21.81 1.32
C LEU A 205 -4.59 20.35 0.98
N PRO A 206 -5.75 19.87 1.49
CA PRO A 206 -6.31 18.61 1.05
C PRO A 206 -6.52 18.57 -0.47
N PRO A 207 -6.54 17.36 -1.07
CA PRO A 207 -7.01 17.21 -2.45
C PRO A 207 -8.47 17.68 -2.58
N THR A 208 -8.89 17.99 -3.80
CA THR A 208 -10.31 18.13 -4.13
C THR A 208 -10.96 16.75 -4.22
N SER A 209 -12.29 16.67 -4.14
CA SER A 209 -13.00 15.40 -4.32
C SER A 209 -12.66 14.76 -5.68
N ASP A 210 -12.59 15.56 -6.76
CA ASP A 210 -12.18 15.08 -8.09
C ASP A 210 -10.74 14.53 -8.12
N ALA A 211 -9.80 15.18 -7.43
CA ALA A 211 -8.41 14.72 -7.39
C ALA A 211 -8.26 13.46 -6.52
N ALA A 212 -9.10 13.31 -5.50
CA ALA A 212 -9.13 12.12 -4.67
C ALA A 212 -9.56 10.87 -5.44
N VAL A 213 -10.32 11.01 -6.53
CA VAL A 213 -10.69 9.88 -7.42
C VAL A 213 -9.45 9.14 -7.92
N PHE A 214 -8.35 9.84 -8.22
CA PHE A 214 -7.12 9.18 -8.66
C PHE A 214 -6.49 8.31 -7.57
N ILE A 215 -6.56 8.77 -6.31
CA ILE A 215 -6.11 7.98 -5.16
C ILE A 215 -7.08 6.80 -4.97
N GLN A 216 -8.40 7.05 -5.06
CA GLN A 216 -9.50 6.08 -4.95
C GLN A 216 -9.48 4.97 -6.02
N CYS A 217 -9.03 5.26 -7.24
CA CYS A 217 -8.86 4.24 -8.28
C CYS A 217 -7.94 3.12 -7.83
N GLU A 218 -6.86 3.42 -7.11
CA GLU A 218 -5.95 2.41 -6.60
C GLU A 218 -6.55 1.61 -5.44
N PHE A 219 -7.38 2.24 -4.60
CA PHE A 219 -8.16 1.48 -3.63
C PHE A 219 -9.02 0.44 -4.34
N ILE A 220 -9.71 0.83 -5.41
CA ILE A 220 -10.55 -0.12 -6.15
C ILE A 220 -9.68 -1.24 -6.74
N THR A 221 -8.54 -0.93 -7.36
CA THR A 221 -7.62 -1.94 -7.90
C THR A 221 -7.15 -2.93 -6.82
N VAL A 222 -6.65 -2.43 -5.69
CA VAL A 222 -6.16 -3.27 -4.57
C VAL A 222 -7.29 -4.11 -3.98
N SER A 223 -8.47 -3.52 -3.75
CA SER A 223 -9.63 -4.25 -3.22
C SER A 223 -10.14 -5.33 -4.19
N VAL A 224 -10.11 -5.09 -5.51
CA VAL A 224 -10.49 -6.07 -6.53
C VAL A 224 -9.48 -7.21 -6.58
N LEU A 225 -8.18 -6.90 -6.50
CA LEU A 225 -7.14 -7.92 -6.40
C LEU A 225 -7.35 -8.77 -5.15
N GLU A 226 -7.55 -8.16 -3.98
CA GLU A 226 -7.87 -8.88 -2.73
C GLU A 226 -9.07 -9.84 -2.91
N ARG A 227 -10.15 -9.40 -3.55
CA ARG A 227 -11.35 -10.23 -3.78
C ARG A 227 -11.11 -11.43 -4.69
N GLN A 228 -10.32 -11.25 -5.76
CA GLN A 228 -9.96 -12.36 -6.65
C GLN A 228 -9.09 -13.41 -5.94
N ILE A 229 -8.41 -13.02 -4.87
CA ILE A 229 -7.51 -13.87 -4.09
C ILE A 229 -8.28 -14.60 -2.98
N SER A 230 -9.16 -13.90 -2.25
CA SER A 230 -9.99 -14.50 -1.19
C SER A 230 -10.92 -15.59 -1.73
N GLY A 231 -11.51 -15.40 -2.91
CA GLY A 231 -12.37 -16.40 -3.55
C GLY A 231 -11.65 -17.66 -4.08
N ARG A 232 -10.33 -17.78 -3.93
CA ARG A 232 -9.54 -18.96 -4.32
C ARG A 232 -9.06 -19.81 -3.14
N SER A 233 -9.43 -19.48 -1.90
CA SER A 233 -9.10 -20.27 -0.70
C SER A 233 -10.11 -21.38 -0.41
#